data_AF-A0A938CDL5-F1
#
_entry.id   AF-A0A938CDL5-F1
#
_cell.length_a   1.000
_cell.length_b   1.000
_cell.length_c   1.000
_cell.angle_alpha   90.00
_cell.angle_beta   90.00
_cell.angle_gamma   90.00
#
_symmetry.space_group_name_H-M   'P 1'
#
loop_
_entity.id
_entity.type
_entity.pdbx_description
1 polymer ?
#
loop_
_entity_poly.entity_id
_entity_poly.type
_entity_poly.pdbx_seq_one_letter_code
_entity_poly.pdbx_strand_id
1 'polypeptide(L)' 'MAEPSVLSRIIEQFALRNLVPCQVDCRLERSCAPSLAIDVRVRGLSDQEAAHVARRLGQFPMVLGVQLSQAAD' A
#
# COMPACT_ATOMS: atom_id res chain seq x y z
N MET A 1 10.31 7.51 12.48
CA MET A 1 10.85 6.13 12.35
C MET A 1 9.78 5.28 11.71
N ALA A 2 10.11 4.45 10.73
CA ALA A 2 9.17 3.50 10.14
C ALA A 2 8.79 2.44 11.19
N GLU A 3 7.51 2.37 11.55
CA GLU A 3 7.00 1.43 12.56
C GLU A 3 6.74 0.06 11.89
N PRO A 4 7.28 -1.06 12.39
CA PRO A 4 7.10 -2.38 11.77
C PRO A 4 5.63 -2.80 11.61
N SER A 5 4.74 -2.25 12.44
CA SER A 5 3.30 -2.51 12.43
C SER A 5 2.58 -1.92 11.20
N VAL A 6 3.21 -0.97 10.48
CA VAL A 6 2.61 -0.30 9.31
C VAL A 6 2.26 -1.32 8.24
N LEU A 7 3.16 -2.23 7.90
CA LEU A 7 2.93 -3.23 6.86
C LEU A 7 1.69 -4.09 7.17
N SER A 8 1.56 -4.54 8.42
CA SER A 8 0.40 -5.35 8.83
C SER A 8 -0.91 -4.59 8.67
N ARG A 9 -0.94 -3.31 9.05
CA ARG A 9 -2.13 -2.43 8.89
C ARG A 9 -2.48 -2.20 7.41
N ILE A 10 -1.48 -2.05 6.54
CA ILE A 10 -1.70 -1.88 5.11
C ILE A 10 -2.32 -3.15 4.52
N ILE A 11 -1.75 -4.33 4.82
CA ILE A 11 -2.27 -5.62 4.32
C ILE A 11 -3.68 -5.90 4.82
N GLU A 12 -3.98 -5.56 6.08
CA GLU A 12 -5.33 -5.68 6.65
C GLU A 12 -6.38 -4.92 5.83
N GLN A 13 -6.05 -3.76 5.24
CA GLN A 13 -6.99 -3.02 4.40
C GLN A 13 -7.40 -3.76 3.13
N PHE A 14 -6.52 -4.59 2.57
CA PHE A 14 -6.88 -5.45 1.44
C PHE A 14 -7.74 -6.62 1.91
N ALA A 15 -7.36 -7.28 3.01
CA ALA A 15 -8.11 -8.40 3.58
C ALA A 15 -9.56 -8.04 3.95
N LEU A 16 -9.78 -6.87 4.58
CA LEU A 16 -11.11 -6.36 4.92
C LEU A 16 -12.04 -6.15 3.72
N ARG A 17 -11.49 -6.14 2.50
CA ARG A 17 -12.22 -5.95 1.24
C ARG A 17 -12.22 -7.21 0.38
N ASN A 18 -11.82 -8.34 0.96
CA ASN A 18 -11.66 -9.61 0.26
C ASN A 18 -10.70 -9.53 -0.94
N LEU A 19 -9.72 -8.61 -0.85
CA LEU A 19 -8.65 -8.45 -1.84
C LEU A 19 -7.41 -9.17 -1.32
N VAL A 20 -6.88 -10.08 -2.14
CA VAL A 20 -5.63 -10.79 -1.83
C VAL A 20 -4.54 -10.22 -2.73
N PRO A 21 -3.54 -9.52 -2.17
CA PRO A 21 -2.38 -9.10 -2.94
C PRO A 21 -1.66 -10.31 -3.53
N CYS A 22 -1.30 -10.24 -4.82
CA CYS A 22 -0.48 -11.27 -5.45
C CYS A 22 1.02 -11.03 -5.22
N GLN A 23 1.41 -9.80 -4.86
CA GLN A 23 2.79 -9.44 -4.56
C GLN A 23 2.81 -8.27 -3.58
N VAL A 24 3.75 -8.32 -2.64
CA VAL A 24 4.03 -7.25 -1.67
C VAL A 24 5.53 -7.11 -1.56
N ASP A 25 6.06 -5.96 -1.96
CA ASP A 25 7.47 -5.61 -1.78
C ASP A 25 7.60 -4.47 -0.78
N CYS A 26 8.64 -4.52 0.04
CA CYS A 26 8.92 -3.51 1.05
C CYS A 26 10.40 -3.12 0.99
N ARG A 27 10.66 -1.81 0.90
CA ARG A 27 12.02 -1.26 0.91
C ARG A 27 12.12 -0.12 1.88
N LEU A 28 13.17 -0.16 2.70
CA LEU A 28 13.55 0.97 3.54
C LEU A 28 14.31 1.97 2.69
N GLU A 29 13.75 3.15 2.49
CA GLU A 29 14.42 4.25 1.83
C GLU A 29 15.27 5.01 2.85
N ARG A 30 16.58 4.87 2.71
CA ARG A 30 17.55 5.53 3.59
C ARG A 30 17.86 6.93 3.06
N SER A 31 16.86 7.81 3.12
CA SER A 31 17.05 9.24 2.89
C SER A 31 17.35 9.97 4.20
N CYS A 32 17.45 11.30 4.18
CA CYS A 32 17.63 12.13 5.38
C CYS A 32 16.49 11.92 6.40
N ALA A 33 15.31 11.50 5.95
CA ALA A 33 14.21 11.00 6.77
C ALA A 33 13.85 9.57 6.33
N PRO A 34 14.18 8.53 7.13
CA PRO A 34 13.96 7.15 6.72
C PRO A 34 12.46 6.84 6.57
N SER A 35 12.07 6.42 5.37
CA SER A 35 10.72 6.02 4.99
C SER A 35 10.68 4.54 4.59
N LEU A 36 9.49 3.95 4.67
CA LEU A 36 9.22 2.61 4.17
C LEU A 36 8.37 2.74 2.91
N ALA A 37 8.93 2.35 1.77
CA ALA A 37 8.20 2.18 0.53
C ALA A 37 7.57 0.78 0.51
N ILE A 38 6.27 0.71 0.28
CA ILE A 38 5.50 -0.54 0.20
C ILE A 38 4.80 -0.57 -1.16
N ASP A 39 5.21 -1.53 -2.00
CA ASP A 39 4.58 -1.78 -3.29
C ASP A 39 3.62 -2.97 -3.14
N VAL A 40 2.33 -2.77 -3.45
CA VAL A 40 1.30 -3.82 -3.36
C VAL A 40 0.68 -4.03 -4.74
N ARG A 41 0.80 -5.25 -5.27
CA ARG A 41 0.14 -5.64 -6.52
C ARG A 41 -1.10 -6.47 -6.21
N VAL A 42 -2.21 -6.07 -6.81
CA VAL A 42 -3.51 -6.76 -6.70
C VAL A 42 -4.09 -6.91 -8.09
N ARG A 43 -4.65 -8.09 -8.39
CA ARG A 43 -5.30 -8.38 -9.68
C ARG A 43 -6.81 -8.18 -9.58
N GLY A 44 -7.44 -7.86 -10.70
CA GLY A 44 -8.89 -7.81 -10.82
C GLY A 44 -9.56 -6.61 -10.15
N LEU A 45 -8.79 -5.58 -9.78
CA LEU A 45 -9.35 -4.32 -9.31
C LEU A 45 -9.81 -3.47 -10.49
N SER A 46 -11.04 -2.96 -10.43
CA SER A 46 -11.43 -1.82 -11.24
C SER A 46 -10.72 -0.55 -10.78
N ASP A 47 -10.64 0.46 -11.66
CA ASP A 47 -10.06 1.76 -11.33
C ASP A 47 -10.77 2.41 -10.13
N GLN A 48 -12.08 2.21 -9.99
CA GLN A 48 -12.87 2.73 -8.87
C GLN A 48 -12.49 2.05 -7.55
N GLU A 49 -12.31 0.73 -7.54
CA GLU A 49 -11.89 0.00 -6.35
C GLU A 49 -10.44 0.34 -5.96
N ALA A 50 -9.54 0.44 -6.94
CA ALA A 50 -8.17 0.85 -6.71
C ALA A 50 -8.09 2.26 -6.10
N ALA A 51 -8.84 3.22 -6.67
CA ALA A 51 -8.95 4.58 -6.12
C ALA A 51 -9.56 4.60 -4.71
N HIS A 52 -10.56 3.77 -4.45
CA HIS A 52 -11.15 3.65 -3.13
C HIS A 52 -10.14 3.13 -2.10
N VAL A 53 -9.41 2.06 -2.40
CA VAL A 53 -8.38 1.51 -1.50
C VAL A 53 -7.28 2.55 -1.26
N ALA A 54 -6.76 3.20 -2.31
CA ALA A 54 -5.73 4.21 -2.17
C ALA A 54 -6.16 5.36 -1.25
N ARG A 55 -7.40 5.85 -1.38
CA ARG A 55 -7.95 6.87 -0.50
C ARG A 55 -8.00 6.41 0.96
N ARG A 56 -8.35 5.15 1.21
CA ARG A 56 -8.41 4.59 2.57
C ARG A 56 -7.01 4.42 3.17
N LEU A 57 -6.03 3.98 2.38
CA LEU A 57 -4.63 3.90 2.80
C LEU A 57 -4.05 5.30 3.11
N GLY A 58 -4.40 6.32 2.31
CA GLY A 58 -3.98 7.70 2.57
C GLY A 58 -4.57 8.35 3.82
N GLN A 59 -5.57 7.74 4.46
CA GLN A 59 -6.15 8.23 5.72
C GLN A 59 -5.33 7.81 6.96
N PHE A 60 -4.36 6.91 6.81
CA PHE A 60 -3.53 6.48 7.93
C PHE A 60 -2.47 7.55 8.24
N PRO A 61 -2.33 8.02 9.49
CA PRO A 61 -1.39 9.09 9.84
C PRO A 61 0.09 8.83 9.47
N MET A 62 0.46 7.54 9.37
CA MET A 62 1.81 7.08 9.03
C MET A 62 2.08 6.97 7.52
N VAL A 63 1.06 7.17 6.68
CA VAL A 63 1.18 7.11 5.22
C VAL A 63 1.43 8.50 4.68
N LEU A 64 2.60 8.69 4.05
CA LEU A 64 3.01 9.99 3.49
C LEU A 64 2.37 10.26 2.12
N GLY A 65 2.06 9.20 1.37
CA GLY A 65 1.45 9.27 0.05
C GLY A 65 1.11 7.89 -0.48
N VAL A 66 0.16 7.84 -1.41
CA VAL A 66 -0.23 6.62 -2.13
C VAL A 66 -0.27 6.94 -3.61
N GLN A 67 0.41 6.12 -4.41
CA GLN A 67 0.40 6.23 -5.86
C GLN A 67 -0.24 4.97 -6.44
N LEU A 68 -1.11 5.16 -7.43
CA LEU A 68 -1.69 4.09 -8.22
C LEU A 68 -0.97 4.02 -9.55
N SER A 69 -0.57 2.82 -9.93
CA SER A 69 -0.03 2.54 -11.26
C SER A 69 -0.59 1.22 -11.75
N GLN A 70 -0.78 1.10 -13.06
CA GLN A 70 -1.05 -0.18 -13.67
C GLN A 70 0.29 -0.87 -13.93
N ALA A 71 0.43 -2.09 -13.43
CA ALA A 71 1.56 -2.94 -13.79
C ALA A 71 1.28 -3.54 -15.17
N ALA A 72 2.21 -3.39 -16.11
CA ALA A 72 2.22 -4.26 -17.28
C ALA A 72 2.56 -5.69 -16.82
N ASP A 73 1.72 -6.66 -17.19
CA ASP A 73 2.03 -8.10 -16.98
C ASP A 73 3.25 -8.52 -17.84
#